data_AF-A0A497GA00-F1
#
_entry.id   AF-A0A497GA00-F1
#
_cell.length_a   1.000
_cell.length_b   1.000
_cell.length_c   1.000
_cell.angle_alpha   90.00
_cell.angle_beta   90.00
_cell.angle_gamma   90.00
#
_symmetry.space_group_name_H-M   'P 1'
#
loop_
_entity.id
_entity.type
_entity.pdbx_description
1 polymer ?
#
loop_
_entity_poly.entity_id
_entity_poly.type
_entity_poly.pdbx_seq_one_letter_code
_entity_poly.pdbx_strand_id
1 'polypeptide(L)'
;MSEKIVSTVEKVDPLEFLAEKANTVIRLRKRTENLIKLIEERYKEDQNLSKLVENILNTVTPPEPPPEKDILYTGYNIASYETKLNSYLKTLTKYTMALEELSQNLNELKEKLQHLQEWNAIIQNIDPYFLLEGSKLLNRANKILDELSLEDPVNSSNEIKMLSSSIDRHLRLVKKIFVKRINELLGEIGELDTLLSKVCLFAKIEERPELDKMRERIGSIRKLLENAKMNPRDCPINFSSIKKEIMQMKEQVKNFLKSKISEKEERVLATISRTSHVLDKRKIGFSYLVELISKENGIPISETLDLLYKLEKKKVIKLYISLQ
;
A
#
# COMPACT_ATOMS: atom_id res chain seq x y z
N MET A 1 -40.60 -69.47 -12.21
CA MET A 1 -39.13 -69.56 -12.31
C MET A 1 -38.58 -68.30 -11.66
N SER A 2 -38.07 -68.44 -10.45
CA SER A 2 -37.53 -67.34 -9.64
C SER A 2 -36.09 -67.67 -9.33
N GLU A 3 -35.17 -67.06 -10.08
CA GLU A 3 -33.73 -67.15 -9.85
C GLU A 3 -33.39 -66.49 -8.51
N LYS A 4 -32.89 -67.30 -7.58
CA LYS A 4 -32.22 -66.82 -6.37
C LYS A 4 -30.81 -66.42 -6.75
N ILE A 5 -30.56 -65.11 -6.79
CA ILE A 5 -29.21 -64.55 -6.69
C ILE A 5 -28.74 -64.83 -5.25
N VAL A 6 -27.93 -65.87 -5.07
CA VAL A 6 -27.17 -66.09 -3.84
C VAL A 6 -25.90 -65.26 -3.97
N SER A 7 -25.89 -64.11 -3.32
CA SER A 7 -24.65 -63.38 -3.07
C SER A 7 -23.76 -64.22 -2.15
N THR A 8 -22.72 -64.82 -2.74
CA THR A 8 -21.61 -65.41 -2.00
C THR A 8 -20.87 -64.29 -1.28
N VAL A 9 -21.25 -64.04 -0.03
CA VAL A 9 -20.40 -63.34 0.93
C VAL A 9 -19.22 -64.26 1.20
N GLU A 10 -18.05 -63.93 0.65
CA GLU A 10 -16.78 -64.60 0.98
C GLU A 10 -16.63 -64.62 2.51
N LYS A 11 -16.62 -65.82 3.09
CA LYS A 11 -16.32 -66.00 4.51
C LYS A 11 -14.82 -65.75 4.69
N VAL A 12 -14.46 -64.48 4.87
CA VAL A 12 -13.11 -64.10 5.30
C VAL A 12 -12.80 -64.86 6.60
N ASP A 13 -11.67 -65.57 6.64
CA ASP A 13 -11.24 -66.26 7.86
C ASP A 13 -11.12 -65.21 8.98
N PRO A 14 -11.82 -65.38 10.13
CA PRO A 14 -11.71 -64.47 11.26
C PRO A 14 -10.26 -64.19 11.69
N LEU A 15 -9.35 -65.16 11.53
CA LEU A 15 -7.93 -64.99 11.83
C LEU A 15 -7.22 -64.10 10.80
N GLU A 16 -7.51 -64.25 9.50
CA GLU A 16 -6.98 -63.39 8.44
C GLU A 16 -7.49 -61.95 8.59
N PHE A 17 -8.78 -61.77 8.88
CA PHE A 17 -9.38 -60.46 9.15
C PHE A 17 -8.71 -59.75 10.35
N LEU A 18 -8.49 -60.49 11.45
CA LEU A 18 -7.80 -59.98 12.63
C LEU A 18 -6.34 -59.59 12.31
N ALA A 19 -5.63 -60.41 11.54
CA ALA A 19 -4.25 -60.15 11.15
C ALA A 19 -4.13 -58.90 10.25
N GLU A 20 -5.01 -58.73 9.27
CA GLU A 20 -5.04 -57.53 8.42
C GLU A 20 -5.33 -56.25 9.21
N LYS A 21 -6.28 -56.32 10.13
CA LYS A 21 -6.66 -55.20 10.99
C LYS A 21 -5.55 -54.84 11.97
N ALA A 22 -4.92 -55.82 12.60
CA ALA A 22 -3.75 -55.61 13.45
C ALA A 22 -2.59 -54.96 12.68
N ASN A 23 -2.28 -55.44 11.47
CA ASN A 23 -1.24 -54.86 10.61
C ASN A 23 -1.54 -53.41 10.22
N THR A 24 -2.81 -53.08 9.99
CA THR A 24 -3.24 -51.72 9.65
C THR A 24 -3.13 -50.78 10.85
N VAL A 25 -3.55 -51.24 12.03
CA VAL A 25 -3.37 -50.51 13.30
C VAL A 25 -1.88 -50.25 13.59
N ILE A 26 -1.01 -51.24 13.43
CA ILE A 26 0.44 -51.08 13.63
C ILE A 26 1.01 -50.01 12.68
N ARG A 27 0.62 -50.03 11.40
CA ARG A 27 1.05 -49.02 10.42
C ARG A 27 0.56 -47.62 10.79
N LEU A 28 -0.71 -47.48 11.16
CA LEU A 28 -1.29 -46.21 11.58
C LEU A 28 -0.61 -45.66 12.83
N ARG A 29 -0.35 -46.51 13.83
CA ARG A 29 0.35 -46.11 15.05
C ARG A 29 1.75 -45.60 14.77
N LYS A 30 2.55 -46.33 13.96
CA LYS A 30 3.88 -45.87 13.54
C LYS A 30 3.82 -44.52 12.82
N ARG A 31 2.84 -44.34 11.92
CA ARG A 31 2.66 -43.09 11.18
C ARG A 31 2.31 -41.93 12.11
N THR A 32 1.44 -42.17 13.08
CA THR A 32 1.07 -41.19 14.11
C THR A 32 2.27 -40.79 14.98
N GLU A 33 3.01 -41.77 15.50
CA GLU A 33 4.20 -41.53 16.34
C GLU A 33 5.27 -40.74 15.57
N ASN A 34 5.51 -41.08 14.30
CA ASN A 34 6.43 -40.33 13.46
C ASN A 34 5.95 -38.89 13.23
N LEU A 35 4.65 -38.67 13.03
CA LEU A 35 4.11 -37.34 12.78
C LEU A 35 4.20 -36.46 14.03
N ILE A 36 3.93 -37.01 15.22
CA ILE A 36 4.14 -36.32 16.50
C ILE A 36 5.60 -35.91 16.66
N LYS A 37 6.55 -36.84 16.44
CA LYS A 37 7.99 -36.55 16.50
C LYS A 37 8.39 -35.43 15.54
N LEU A 38 7.89 -35.45 14.31
CA LEU A 38 8.19 -34.41 13.32
C LEU A 38 7.66 -33.03 13.75
N ILE A 39 6.46 -32.95 14.33
CA ILE A 39 5.91 -31.70 14.87
C ILE A 39 6.79 -31.21 16.03
N GLU A 40 7.12 -32.09 16.97
CA GLU A 40 7.97 -31.74 18.11
C GLU A 40 9.35 -31.27 17.65
N GLU A 41 10.04 -32.04 16.81
CA GLU A 41 11.38 -31.69 16.31
C GLU A 41 11.39 -30.34 15.58
N ARG A 42 10.35 -30.03 14.79
CA ARG A 42 10.30 -28.81 13.98
C ARG A 42 9.94 -27.55 14.78
N TYR A 43 9.05 -27.67 15.77
CA TYR A 43 8.43 -26.50 16.41
C TYR A 43 8.73 -26.35 17.90
N LYS A 44 9.41 -27.31 18.53
CA LYS A 44 9.75 -27.26 19.96
C LYS A 44 10.67 -26.10 20.32
N GLU A 45 11.55 -25.69 19.40
CA GLU A 45 12.45 -24.55 19.59
C GLU A 45 11.87 -23.23 19.07
N ASP A 46 10.69 -23.26 18.41
CA ASP A 46 10.05 -22.06 17.89
C ASP A 46 9.42 -21.26 19.04
N GLN A 47 9.90 -20.03 19.25
CA GLN A 47 9.42 -19.15 20.33
C GLN A 47 7.92 -18.85 20.26
N ASN A 48 7.33 -18.86 19.06
CA ASN A 48 5.94 -18.46 18.84
C ASN A 48 5.00 -19.68 18.80
N LEU A 49 5.50 -20.83 18.32
CA LEU A 49 4.67 -22.02 18.06
C LEU A 49 4.81 -23.13 19.11
N SER A 50 5.89 -23.17 19.89
CA SER A 50 6.15 -24.23 20.89
C SER A 50 4.98 -24.44 21.86
N LYS A 51 4.45 -23.36 22.45
CA LYS A 51 3.30 -23.42 23.38
C LYS A 51 2.01 -23.91 22.71
N LEU A 52 1.77 -23.51 21.46
CA LEU A 52 0.60 -23.95 20.70
C LEU A 52 0.71 -25.45 20.38
N VAL A 53 1.90 -25.90 19.99
CA VAL A 53 2.19 -27.32 19.72
C VAL A 53 2.00 -28.16 20.96
N GLU A 54 2.52 -27.71 22.11
CA GLU A 54 2.32 -28.38 23.39
C GLU A 54 0.83 -28.50 23.73
N ASN A 55 0.05 -27.44 23.53
CA ASN A 55 -1.40 -27.49 23.77
C ASN A 55 -2.13 -28.44 22.80
N ILE A 56 -1.76 -28.47 21.52
CA ILE A 56 -2.35 -29.40 20.54
C ILE A 56 -2.05 -30.85 20.93
N LEU A 57 -0.81 -31.15 21.32
CA LEU A 57 -0.42 -32.51 21.72
C LEU A 57 -1.10 -32.96 23.02
N ASN A 58 -1.34 -32.03 23.95
CA ASN A 58 -2.05 -32.31 25.20
C ASN A 58 -3.57 -32.47 25.01
N THR A 59 -4.17 -31.72 24.09
CA THR A 59 -5.64 -31.77 23.82
C THR A 59 -6.01 -32.91 22.87
N VAL A 60 -5.11 -33.25 21.93
CA VAL A 60 -5.29 -34.32 20.94
C VAL A 60 -4.53 -35.55 21.43
N THR A 61 -5.13 -36.26 22.40
CA THR A 61 -4.53 -37.47 22.99
C THR A 61 -4.72 -38.69 22.09
N PRO A 62 -3.68 -39.53 21.90
CA PRO A 62 -3.81 -40.77 21.13
C PRO A 62 -4.86 -41.69 21.76
N PRO A 63 -5.69 -42.39 20.95
CA PRO A 63 -6.70 -43.28 21.48
C PRO A 63 -6.04 -44.46 22.23
N GLU A 64 -6.62 -44.84 23.37
CA GLU A 64 -6.15 -45.97 24.16
C GLU A 64 -6.35 -47.30 23.41
N PRO A 65 -5.36 -48.23 23.48
CA PRO A 65 -5.51 -49.55 22.88
C PRO A 65 -6.66 -50.32 23.56
N PRO A 66 -7.37 -51.18 22.80
CA PRO A 66 -8.47 -51.95 23.35
C PRO A 66 -7.98 -52.95 24.43
N PRO A 67 -8.79 -53.22 25.47
CA PRO A 67 -8.42 -54.16 26.53
C PRO A 67 -8.36 -55.60 26.02
N GLU A 68 -7.44 -56.39 26.58
CA GLU A 68 -7.27 -57.81 26.24
C GLU A 68 -8.48 -58.64 26.73
N LYS A 69 -9.27 -59.19 25.80
CA LYS A 69 -10.47 -60.03 26.02
C LYS A 69 -10.68 -60.99 24.83
N ASP A 70 -11.69 -61.87 24.90
CA ASP A 70 -12.09 -62.89 23.90
C ASP A 70 -11.96 -62.48 22.42
N ILE A 71 -11.54 -63.43 21.57
CA ILE A 71 -11.11 -63.25 20.16
C ILE A 71 -12.11 -62.48 19.27
N LEU A 72 -13.41 -62.80 19.36
CA LEU A 72 -14.46 -62.11 18.58
C LEU A 72 -14.70 -60.68 19.07
N TYR A 73 -14.61 -60.46 20.38
CA TYR A 73 -14.68 -59.14 21.00
C TYR A 73 -13.43 -58.32 20.65
N THR A 74 -12.27 -58.97 20.54
CA THR A 74 -11.03 -58.35 20.05
C THR A 74 -11.18 -57.82 18.63
N GLY A 75 -11.85 -58.54 17.72
CA GLY A 75 -12.03 -58.11 16.33
C GLY A 75 -12.85 -56.83 16.16
N TYR A 76 -14.00 -56.74 16.84
CA TYR A 76 -14.82 -55.52 16.84
C TYR A 76 -14.08 -54.34 17.48
N ASN A 77 -13.34 -54.60 18.57
CA ASN A 77 -12.56 -53.58 19.26
C ASN A 77 -11.37 -53.07 18.43
N ILE A 78 -10.69 -53.94 17.69
CA ILE A 78 -9.59 -53.54 16.79
C ILE A 78 -10.14 -52.69 15.64
N ALA A 79 -11.28 -53.05 15.04
CA ALA A 79 -11.91 -52.26 14.00
C ALA A 79 -12.36 -50.87 14.51
N SER A 80 -12.97 -50.82 15.70
CA SER A 80 -13.31 -49.54 16.36
C SER A 80 -12.06 -48.71 16.66
N TYR A 81 -11.01 -49.34 17.17
CA TYR A 81 -9.72 -48.69 17.44
C TYR A 81 -9.09 -48.12 16.17
N GLU A 82 -9.08 -48.89 15.07
CA GLU A 82 -8.60 -48.43 13.75
C GLU A 82 -9.35 -47.18 13.29
N THR A 83 -10.68 -47.14 13.42
CA THR A 83 -11.47 -45.96 13.03
C THR A 83 -11.13 -44.72 13.85
N LYS A 84 -10.98 -44.88 15.18
CA LYS A 84 -10.56 -43.80 16.09
C LYS A 84 -9.14 -43.31 15.79
N LEU A 85 -8.21 -44.24 15.52
CA LEU A 85 -6.82 -43.94 15.17
C LEU A 85 -6.72 -43.23 13.81
N ASN A 86 -7.55 -43.62 12.84
CA ASN A 86 -7.68 -42.93 11.56
C ASN A 86 -8.24 -41.52 11.72
N SER A 87 -9.28 -41.32 12.55
CA SER A 87 -9.80 -39.96 12.81
C SER A 87 -8.76 -39.09 13.52
N TYR A 88 -8.03 -39.68 14.48
CA TYR A 88 -6.94 -39.03 15.18
C TYR A 88 -5.84 -38.57 14.21
N LEU A 89 -5.35 -39.48 13.36
CA LEU A 89 -4.33 -39.17 12.35
C LEU A 89 -4.79 -38.07 11.40
N LYS A 90 -6.07 -38.08 10.97
CA LYS A 90 -6.63 -37.03 10.12
C LYS A 90 -6.62 -35.66 10.81
N THR A 91 -7.05 -35.60 12.06
CA THR A 91 -7.01 -34.36 12.86
C THR A 91 -5.59 -33.85 13.06
N LEU A 92 -4.67 -34.73 13.43
CA LEU A 92 -3.25 -34.41 13.59
C LEU A 92 -2.64 -33.87 12.29
N THR A 93 -2.94 -34.51 11.16
CA THR A 93 -2.49 -34.07 9.82
C THR A 93 -3.04 -32.68 9.49
N LYS A 94 -4.33 -32.43 9.75
CA LYS A 94 -4.96 -31.11 9.55
C LYS A 94 -4.25 -30.03 10.38
N TYR A 95 -3.98 -30.30 11.65
CA TYR A 95 -3.25 -29.35 12.50
C TYR A 95 -1.82 -29.14 12.07
N THR A 96 -1.14 -30.18 11.57
CA THR A 96 0.22 -30.05 11.03
C THR A 96 0.24 -29.10 9.84
N MET A 97 -0.68 -29.26 8.89
CA MET A 97 -0.79 -28.34 7.74
C MET A 97 -1.11 -26.91 8.19
N ALA A 98 -1.98 -26.76 9.21
CA ALA A 98 -2.29 -25.46 9.77
C ALA A 98 -1.08 -24.80 10.46
N LEU A 99 -0.25 -25.57 11.15
CA LEU A 99 1.00 -25.10 11.78
C LEU A 99 2.05 -24.68 10.74
N GLU A 100 2.18 -25.42 9.65
CA GLU A 100 3.05 -25.05 8.52
C GLU A 100 2.61 -23.72 7.90
N GLU A 101 1.31 -23.59 7.61
CA GLU A 101 0.74 -22.36 7.07
C GLU A 101 0.89 -21.18 8.05
N LEU A 102 0.66 -21.42 9.34
CA LEU A 102 0.79 -20.43 10.39
C LEU A 102 2.23 -19.92 10.54
N SER A 103 3.21 -20.81 10.47
CA SER A 103 4.63 -20.46 10.49
C SER A 103 5.00 -19.56 9.30
N GLN A 104 4.53 -19.90 8.09
CA GLN A 104 4.73 -19.06 6.90
C GLN A 104 4.08 -17.68 7.08
N ASN A 105 2.82 -17.64 7.51
CA ASN A 105 2.08 -16.40 7.74
C ASN A 105 2.74 -15.50 8.81
N LEU A 106 3.33 -16.08 9.85
CA LEU A 106 4.06 -15.34 10.89
C LEU A 106 5.32 -14.68 10.33
N ASN A 107 6.06 -15.37 9.47
CA ASN A 107 7.23 -14.80 8.81
C ASN A 107 6.85 -13.67 7.85
N GLU A 108 5.82 -13.87 7.03
CA GLU A 108 5.29 -12.81 6.16
C GLU A 108 4.79 -11.60 6.95
N LEU A 109 4.13 -11.83 8.09
CA LEU A 109 3.67 -10.76 8.96
C LEU A 109 4.85 -9.93 9.49
N LYS A 110 5.95 -10.56 9.92
CA LYS A 110 7.15 -9.85 10.39
C LYS A 110 7.74 -8.94 9.31
N GLU A 111 7.86 -9.42 8.07
CA GLU A 111 8.33 -8.60 6.94
C GLU A 111 7.39 -7.40 6.69
N LYS A 112 6.07 -7.65 6.67
CA LYS A 112 5.07 -6.60 6.50
C LYS A 112 5.10 -5.57 7.62
N LEU A 113 5.41 -5.98 8.85
CA LEU A 113 5.55 -5.05 9.97
C LEU A 113 6.74 -4.12 9.83
N GLN A 114 7.88 -4.62 9.35
CA GLN A 114 9.01 -3.77 9.03
C GLN A 114 8.63 -2.73 7.99
N HIS A 115 7.95 -3.13 6.92
CA HIS A 115 7.42 -2.20 5.91
C HIS A 115 6.45 -1.16 6.49
N LEU A 116 5.56 -1.57 7.40
CA LEU A 116 4.61 -0.68 8.05
C LEU A 116 5.30 0.33 8.96
N GLN A 117 6.31 -0.08 9.73
CA GLN A 117 7.10 0.83 10.57
C GLN A 117 7.82 1.89 9.74
N GLU A 118 8.47 1.49 8.65
CA GLU A 118 9.15 2.41 7.74
C GLU A 118 8.18 3.44 7.14
N TRP A 119 7.00 2.99 6.69
CA TRP A 119 5.99 3.89 6.13
C TRP A 119 5.31 4.78 7.17
N ASN A 120 5.17 4.32 8.42
CA ASN A 120 4.68 5.16 9.51
C ASN A 120 5.64 6.31 9.83
N ALA A 121 6.95 6.07 9.78
CA ALA A 121 7.94 7.14 9.94
C ALA A 121 7.83 8.20 8.84
N ILE A 122 7.56 7.78 7.60
CA ILE A 122 7.37 8.69 6.45
C ILE A 122 6.06 9.50 6.60
N ILE A 123 4.95 8.85 6.96
CA ILE A 123 3.62 9.50 7.02
C ILE A 123 3.46 10.42 8.23
N GLN A 124 4.30 10.27 9.27
CA GLN A 124 4.25 11.05 10.51
C GLN A 124 4.18 12.56 10.26
N ASN A 125 4.87 13.04 9.23
CA ASN A 125 4.95 14.47 8.88
C ASN A 125 3.93 14.90 7.80
N ILE A 126 2.97 14.04 7.46
CA ILE A 126 2.01 14.25 6.37
C ILE A 126 0.58 14.20 6.90
N ASP A 127 0.21 13.10 7.56
CA ASP A 127 -1.17 12.87 8.01
C ASP A 127 -1.22 12.12 9.36
N PRO A 128 -1.62 12.80 10.46
CA PRO A 128 -1.73 12.19 11.79
C PRO A 128 -2.76 11.06 11.87
N TYR A 129 -3.81 11.09 11.03
CA TYR A 129 -4.86 10.07 11.05
C TYR A 129 -4.31 8.72 10.58
N PHE A 130 -3.59 8.71 9.46
CA PHE A 130 -2.98 7.49 8.92
C PHE A 130 -1.86 6.96 9.81
N LEU A 131 -1.08 7.84 10.45
CA LEU A 131 -0.11 7.43 11.47
C LEU A 131 -0.77 6.64 12.61
N LEU A 132 -1.93 7.11 13.09
CA LEU A 132 -2.64 6.51 14.21
C LEU A 132 -3.25 5.15 13.83
N GLU A 133 -3.82 5.04 12.62
CA GLU A 133 -4.25 3.75 12.06
C GLU A 133 -3.09 2.75 11.92
N GLY A 134 -1.97 3.19 11.33
CA GLY A 134 -0.78 2.36 11.18
C GLY A 134 -0.23 1.89 12.53
N SER A 135 -0.25 2.75 13.54
CA SER A 135 0.18 2.41 14.90
C SER A 135 -0.73 1.39 15.58
N LYS A 136 -2.05 1.48 15.36
CA LYS A 136 -3.01 0.47 15.85
C LYS A 136 -2.75 -0.90 15.20
N LEU A 137 -2.46 -0.94 13.90
CA LEU A 137 -2.13 -2.17 13.19
C LEU A 137 -0.82 -2.78 13.70
N LEU A 138 0.22 -1.96 13.92
CA LEU A 138 1.49 -2.40 14.53
C LEU A 138 1.26 -3.02 15.90
N ASN A 139 0.52 -2.34 16.77
CA ASN A 139 0.24 -2.83 18.12
C ASN A 139 -0.54 -4.14 18.09
N ARG A 140 -1.53 -4.27 17.20
CA ARG A 140 -2.29 -5.52 17.06
C ARG A 140 -1.41 -6.67 16.57
N ALA A 141 -0.51 -6.41 15.63
CA ALA A 141 0.39 -7.43 15.10
C ALA A 141 1.44 -7.87 16.12
N ASN A 142 2.05 -6.93 16.84
CA ASN A 142 3.00 -7.25 17.91
C ASN A 142 2.32 -8.10 18.99
N LYS A 143 1.10 -7.77 19.40
CA LYS A 143 0.32 -8.61 20.33
C LYS A 143 0.16 -10.05 19.85
N ILE A 144 -0.13 -10.26 18.57
CA ILE A 144 -0.26 -11.62 18.00
C ILE A 144 1.09 -12.33 17.94
N LEU A 145 2.18 -11.61 17.66
CA LEU A 145 3.53 -12.18 17.66
C LEU A 145 4.01 -12.56 19.06
N ASP A 146 3.62 -11.80 20.09
CA ASP A 146 3.99 -12.03 21.49
C ASP A 146 3.09 -13.12 22.13
N GLU A 147 1.80 -13.10 21.84
CA GLU A 147 0.78 -13.97 22.43
C GLU A 147 -0.15 -14.55 21.36
N LEU A 148 0.27 -15.68 20.79
CA LEU A 148 -0.54 -16.42 19.84
C LEU A 148 -1.67 -17.16 20.59
N SER A 149 -2.89 -17.14 20.03
CA SER A 149 -4.00 -17.94 20.58
C SER A 149 -3.64 -19.42 20.55
N LEU A 150 -3.77 -20.08 21.72
CA LEU A 150 -3.42 -21.49 21.92
C LEU A 150 -4.56 -22.44 21.52
N GLU A 151 -5.75 -21.93 21.21
CA GLU A 151 -6.96 -22.75 21.07
C GLU A 151 -7.02 -23.53 19.74
N ASP A 152 -6.76 -22.88 18.60
CA ASP A 152 -6.83 -23.52 17.28
C ASP A 152 -5.86 -22.86 16.28
N PRO A 153 -4.87 -23.59 15.74
CA PRO A 153 -3.94 -23.06 14.73
C PRO A 153 -4.64 -22.55 13.47
N VAL A 154 -5.80 -23.10 13.11
CA VAL A 154 -6.55 -22.66 11.92
C VAL A 154 -7.12 -21.26 12.13
N ASN A 155 -7.66 -20.98 13.31
CA ASN A 155 -8.21 -19.66 13.64
C ASN A 155 -7.09 -18.62 13.77
N SER A 156 -5.97 -18.98 14.41
CA SER A 156 -4.78 -18.12 14.49
C SER A 156 -4.24 -17.78 13.08
N SER A 157 -4.20 -18.76 12.17
CA SER A 157 -3.79 -18.55 10.78
C SER A 157 -4.73 -17.56 10.06
N ASN A 158 -6.04 -17.73 10.21
CA ASN A 158 -7.03 -16.82 9.63
C ASN A 158 -6.94 -15.40 10.18
N GLU A 159 -6.72 -15.23 11.48
CA GLU A 159 -6.55 -13.91 12.07
C GLU A 159 -5.32 -13.19 11.50
N ILE A 160 -4.18 -13.88 11.40
CA ILE A 160 -2.95 -13.31 10.82
C ILE A 160 -3.16 -12.92 9.36
N LYS A 161 -3.87 -13.73 8.56
CA LYS A 161 -4.20 -13.39 7.16
C LYS A 161 -5.07 -12.14 7.06
N MET A 162 -6.07 -12.01 7.92
CA MET A 162 -6.95 -10.82 7.95
C MET A 162 -6.18 -9.57 8.35
N LEU A 163 -5.28 -9.69 9.34
CA LEU A 163 -4.42 -8.59 9.75
C LEU A 163 -3.43 -8.21 8.65
N SER A 164 -2.78 -9.18 8.03
CA SER A 164 -1.87 -8.98 6.90
C SER A 164 -2.55 -8.25 5.74
N SER A 165 -3.78 -8.66 5.41
CA SER A 165 -4.60 -7.99 4.39
C SER A 165 -4.93 -6.54 4.76
N SER A 166 -5.16 -6.28 6.06
CA SER A 166 -5.40 -4.94 6.57
C SER A 166 -4.15 -4.05 6.48
N ILE A 167 -2.97 -4.61 6.81
CA ILE A 167 -1.67 -3.94 6.65
C ILE A 167 -1.43 -3.60 5.17
N ASP A 168 -1.63 -4.55 4.26
CA ASP A 168 -1.45 -4.33 2.82
C ASP A 168 -2.39 -3.25 2.26
N ARG A 169 -3.63 -3.20 2.75
CA ARG A 169 -4.58 -2.14 2.38
C ARG A 169 -4.12 -0.78 2.90
N HIS A 170 -3.69 -0.71 4.16
CA HIS A 170 -3.21 0.52 4.76
C HIS A 170 -1.94 1.04 4.05
N LEU A 171 -0.95 0.18 3.80
CA LEU A 171 0.27 0.51 3.05
C LEU A 171 -0.03 1.09 1.66
N ARG A 172 -1.00 0.51 0.94
CA ARG A 172 -1.44 1.04 -0.37
C ARG A 172 -2.01 2.46 -0.25
N LEU A 173 -2.81 2.74 0.78
CA LEU A 173 -3.38 4.06 1.01
C LEU A 173 -2.30 5.08 1.39
N VAL A 174 -1.40 4.74 2.30
CA VAL A 174 -0.28 5.58 2.73
C VAL A 174 0.59 5.97 1.54
N LYS A 175 0.99 5.00 0.70
CA LYS A 175 1.74 5.24 -0.54
C LYS A 175 1.02 6.20 -1.48
N LYS A 176 -0.29 6.01 -1.68
CA LYS A 176 -1.10 6.88 -2.55
C LYS A 176 -1.15 8.32 -2.03
N ILE A 177 -1.30 8.50 -0.72
CA ILE A 177 -1.35 9.83 -0.09
C ILE A 177 -0.01 10.53 -0.20
N PHE A 178 1.08 9.82 0.07
CA PHE A 178 2.44 10.33 -0.09
C PHE A 178 2.68 10.84 -1.53
N VAL A 179 2.39 10.01 -2.54
CA VAL A 179 2.54 10.38 -3.95
C VAL A 179 1.64 11.56 -4.33
N LYS A 180 0.39 11.57 -3.84
CA LYS A 180 -0.52 12.69 -4.07
C LYS A 180 0.08 13.99 -3.53
N ARG A 181 0.62 13.96 -2.31
CA ARG A 181 1.21 15.13 -1.67
C ARG A 181 2.45 15.65 -2.40
N ILE A 182 3.29 14.76 -2.90
CA ILE A 182 4.43 15.14 -3.76
C ILE A 182 3.93 15.81 -5.04
N ASN A 183 2.95 15.21 -5.72
CA ASN A 183 2.43 15.75 -6.98
C ASN A 183 1.78 17.14 -6.78
N GLU A 184 1.12 17.39 -5.65
CA GLU A 184 0.62 18.72 -5.29
C GLU A 184 1.75 19.75 -5.23
N LEU A 185 2.86 19.43 -4.54
CA LEU A 185 4.03 20.33 -4.45
C LEU A 185 4.74 20.51 -5.79
N LEU A 186 4.85 19.45 -6.60
CA LEU A 186 5.39 19.54 -7.96
C LEU A 186 4.52 20.45 -8.84
N GLY A 187 3.19 20.39 -8.68
CA GLY A 187 2.26 21.30 -9.33
C GLY A 187 2.50 22.76 -8.92
N GLU A 188 2.60 23.04 -7.62
CA GLU A 188 2.90 24.39 -7.11
C GLU A 188 4.26 24.91 -7.62
N ILE A 189 5.27 24.03 -7.72
CA ILE A 189 6.58 24.35 -8.32
C ILE A 189 6.46 24.65 -9.81
N GLY A 190 5.67 23.88 -10.55
CA GLY A 190 5.41 24.14 -11.97
C GLY A 190 4.80 25.52 -12.17
N GLU A 191 3.77 25.87 -11.40
CA GLU A 191 3.18 27.21 -11.41
C GLU A 191 4.21 28.29 -11.09
N LEU A 192 5.01 28.09 -10.04
CA LEU A 192 6.05 29.04 -9.63
C LEU A 192 7.11 29.24 -10.72
N ASP A 193 7.54 28.17 -11.38
CA ASP A 193 8.50 28.22 -12.49
C ASP A 193 7.96 28.99 -13.70
N THR A 194 6.66 28.80 -14.03
CA THR A 194 6.01 29.60 -15.07
C THR A 194 5.91 31.08 -14.70
N LEU A 195 5.60 31.39 -13.43
CA LEU A 195 5.52 32.75 -12.92
C LEU A 195 6.90 33.43 -12.95
N LEU A 196 7.93 32.73 -12.46
CA LEU A 196 9.31 33.20 -12.46
C LEU A 196 9.81 33.46 -13.88
N SER A 197 9.50 32.55 -14.82
CA SER A 197 9.88 32.70 -16.22
C SER A 197 9.26 33.96 -16.86
N LYS A 198 8.03 34.33 -16.48
CA LYS A 198 7.43 35.61 -16.87
C LYS A 198 8.21 36.79 -16.28
N VAL A 199 8.53 36.75 -14.99
CA VAL A 199 9.28 37.82 -14.31
C VAL A 199 10.68 38.01 -14.90
N CYS A 200 11.39 36.92 -15.25
CA CYS A 200 12.71 37.00 -15.89
C CYS A 200 12.70 37.73 -17.25
N LEU A 201 11.56 37.82 -17.94
CA LEU A 201 11.43 38.63 -19.15
C LEU A 201 11.50 40.14 -18.87
N PHE A 202 11.11 40.56 -17.65
CA PHE A 202 11.04 41.97 -17.21
C PHE A 202 12.24 42.40 -16.37
N ALA A 203 13.05 41.45 -15.94
CA ALA A 203 14.13 41.68 -15.00
C ALA A 203 15.24 42.53 -15.62
N LYS A 204 15.64 43.57 -14.89
CA LYS A 204 16.86 44.32 -15.23
C LYS A 204 18.10 43.46 -14.96
N ILE A 205 19.26 43.87 -15.49
CA ILE A 205 20.51 43.13 -15.34
C ILE A 205 20.86 42.94 -13.86
N GLU A 206 20.58 43.95 -13.02
CA GLU A 206 20.86 43.95 -11.59
C GLU A 206 19.96 42.98 -10.80
N GLU A 207 18.76 42.66 -11.33
CA GLU A 207 17.76 41.80 -10.70
C GLU A 207 17.93 40.32 -11.10
N ARG A 208 18.65 40.06 -12.19
CA ARG A 208 18.87 38.69 -12.70
C ARG A 208 19.52 37.72 -11.72
N PRO A 209 20.59 38.10 -10.97
CA PRO A 209 21.24 37.17 -10.05
C PRO A 209 20.30 36.61 -8.99
N GLU A 210 19.33 37.41 -8.53
CA GLU A 210 18.36 36.97 -7.53
C GLU A 210 17.33 35.99 -8.12
N LEU A 211 16.84 36.27 -9.34
CA LEU A 211 15.89 35.39 -10.03
C LEU A 211 16.54 34.07 -10.48
N ASP A 212 17.81 34.10 -10.89
CA ASP A 212 18.56 32.90 -11.25
C ASP A 212 18.77 32.00 -10.03
N LYS A 213 19.08 32.57 -8.85
CA LYS A 213 19.11 31.81 -7.57
C LYS A 213 17.76 31.16 -7.26
N MET A 214 16.64 31.88 -7.45
CA MET A 214 15.31 31.30 -7.27
C MET A 214 15.07 30.14 -8.25
N ARG A 215 15.47 30.28 -9.51
CA ARG A 215 15.33 29.23 -10.52
C ARG A 215 16.15 27.98 -10.17
N GLU A 216 17.40 28.14 -9.75
CA GLU A 216 18.24 27.04 -9.28
C GLU A 216 17.61 26.34 -8.07
N ARG A 217 17.04 27.12 -7.15
CA ARG A 217 16.37 26.58 -5.97
C ARG A 217 15.11 25.79 -6.34
N ILE A 218 14.28 26.31 -7.24
CA ILE A 218 13.12 25.59 -7.80
C ILE A 218 13.55 24.26 -8.43
N GLY A 219 14.63 24.26 -9.22
CA GLY A 219 15.19 23.05 -9.82
C GLY A 219 15.66 22.04 -8.77
N SER A 220 16.29 22.51 -7.70
CA SER A 220 16.75 21.69 -6.57
C SER A 220 15.59 21.04 -5.83
N ILE A 221 14.53 21.81 -5.51
CA ILE A 221 13.35 21.28 -4.84
C ILE A 221 12.62 20.29 -5.75
N ARG A 222 12.50 20.57 -7.05
CA ARG A 222 11.89 19.64 -8.02
C ARG A 222 12.63 18.29 -8.03
N LYS A 223 13.96 18.31 -8.12
CA LYS A 223 14.77 17.08 -8.07
C LYS A 223 14.59 16.32 -6.76
N LEU A 224 14.56 17.02 -5.63
CA LEU A 224 14.34 16.42 -4.32
C LEU A 224 12.96 15.72 -4.24
N LEU A 225 11.90 16.38 -4.73
CA LEU A 225 10.55 15.81 -4.76
C LEU A 225 10.45 14.58 -5.68
N GLU A 226 11.05 14.62 -6.87
CA GLU A 226 11.07 13.48 -7.80
C GLU A 226 11.89 12.30 -7.24
N ASN A 227 13.04 12.58 -6.61
CA ASN A 227 13.85 11.53 -5.98
C ASN A 227 13.10 10.84 -4.84
N ALA A 228 12.41 11.58 -3.98
CA ALA A 228 11.62 10.98 -2.91
C ALA A 228 10.37 10.25 -3.39
N LYS A 229 9.83 10.64 -4.55
CA LYS A 229 8.73 9.89 -5.19
C LYS A 229 9.17 8.49 -5.60
N MET A 230 10.40 8.36 -6.11
CA MET A 230 11.00 7.09 -6.51
C MET A 230 11.52 6.29 -5.30
N ASN A 231 12.22 6.97 -4.39
CA ASN A 231 12.86 6.38 -3.21
C ASN A 231 12.43 7.12 -1.92
N PRO A 232 11.21 6.84 -1.41
CA PRO A 232 10.67 7.53 -0.23
C PRO A 232 11.50 7.34 1.05
N ARG A 233 12.24 6.23 1.14
CA ARG A 233 13.02 5.84 2.32
C ARG A 233 14.32 6.63 2.43
N ASP A 234 15.02 6.77 1.31
CA ASP A 234 16.36 7.36 1.28
C ASP A 234 16.33 8.89 1.23
N CYS A 235 15.15 9.46 0.99
CA CYS A 235 14.94 10.90 0.85
C CYS A 235 13.84 11.38 1.80
N PRO A 236 14.13 11.53 3.11
CA PRO A 236 13.17 12.06 4.06
C PRO A 236 12.80 13.50 3.70
N ILE A 237 11.51 13.75 3.47
CA ILE A 237 10.99 15.07 3.10
C ILE A 237 10.21 15.67 4.26
N ASN A 238 10.51 16.94 4.57
CA ASN A 238 9.63 17.78 5.37
C ASN A 238 8.71 18.61 4.46
N PHE A 239 7.50 18.08 4.21
CA PHE A 239 6.49 18.71 3.34
C PHE A 239 6.10 20.11 3.81
N SER A 240 6.06 20.35 5.13
CA SER A 240 5.70 21.65 5.68
C SER A 240 6.75 22.72 5.37
N SER A 241 8.03 22.36 5.47
CA SER A 241 9.15 23.26 5.16
C SER A 241 9.19 23.62 3.68
N ILE A 242 9.07 22.62 2.79
CA ILE A 242 9.05 22.82 1.35
C ILE A 242 7.86 23.68 0.94
N LYS A 243 6.66 23.42 1.49
CA LYS A 243 5.49 24.22 1.19
C LYS A 243 5.68 25.69 1.61
N LYS A 244 6.22 25.95 2.80
CA LYS A 244 6.53 27.31 3.26
C LYS A 244 7.53 27.99 2.31
N GLU A 245 8.56 27.28 1.90
CA GLU A 245 9.59 27.80 1.00
C GLU A 245 9.00 28.14 -0.39
N ILE A 246 8.17 27.26 -0.96
CA ILE A 246 7.45 27.51 -2.22
C ILE A 246 6.53 28.73 -2.08
N MET A 247 5.80 28.87 -0.98
CA MET A 247 4.92 30.03 -0.75
C MET A 247 5.71 31.34 -0.66
N GLN A 248 6.84 31.35 0.06
CA GLN A 248 7.73 32.51 0.16
C GLN A 248 8.28 32.92 -1.20
N MET A 249 8.79 31.97 -1.99
CA MET A 249 9.27 32.27 -3.35
C MET A 249 8.14 32.77 -4.24
N LYS A 250 6.93 32.18 -4.16
CA LYS A 250 5.75 32.64 -4.92
C LYS A 250 5.37 34.08 -4.59
N GLU A 251 5.46 34.45 -3.32
CA GLU A 251 5.18 35.82 -2.86
C GLU A 251 6.26 36.80 -3.33
N GLN A 252 7.53 36.43 -3.24
CA GLN A 252 8.64 37.24 -3.77
C GLN A 252 8.48 37.51 -5.27
N VAL A 253 8.21 36.47 -6.08
CA VAL A 253 8.04 36.62 -7.53
C VAL A 253 6.79 37.46 -7.86
N LYS A 254 5.69 37.33 -7.09
CA LYS A 254 4.52 38.20 -7.23
C LYS A 254 4.83 39.67 -6.90
N ASN A 255 5.61 39.92 -5.85
CA ASN A 255 6.02 41.28 -5.48
C ASN A 255 6.93 41.89 -6.55
N PHE A 256 7.84 41.10 -7.13
CA PHE A 256 8.60 41.51 -8.31
C PHE A 256 7.68 41.93 -9.46
N LEU A 257 6.67 41.12 -9.78
CA LEU A 257 5.73 41.44 -10.86
C LEU A 257 4.97 42.76 -10.60
N LYS A 258 4.43 42.93 -9.39
CA LYS A 258 3.69 44.14 -8.98
C LYS A 258 4.54 45.41 -9.02
N SER A 259 5.84 45.30 -8.78
CA SER A 259 6.76 46.44 -8.88
C SER A 259 6.99 46.93 -10.32
N LYS A 260 6.65 46.11 -11.33
CA LYS A 260 6.93 46.37 -12.75
C LYS A 260 5.67 46.65 -13.59
N ILE A 261 4.53 46.14 -13.14
CA ILE A 261 3.27 46.12 -13.89
C ILE A 261 2.16 46.67 -13.00
N SER A 262 1.39 47.63 -13.51
CA SER A 262 0.22 48.17 -12.83
C SER A 262 -0.93 47.15 -12.79
N GLU A 263 -1.85 47.31 -11.85
CA GLU A 263 -2.99 46.39 -11.69
C GLU A 263 -3.85 46.28 -12.97
N LYS A 264 -4.02 47.38 -13.71
CA LYS A 264 -4.73 47.38 -15.00
C LYS A 264 -3.96 46.58 -16.07
N GLU A 265 -2.63 46.73 -16.12
CA GLU A 265 -1.78 45.95 -17.02
C GLU A 265 -1.80 44.45 -16.67
N GLU A 266 -1.84 44.09 -15.38
CA GLU A 266 -1.94 42.68 -14.92
C GLU A 266 -3.26 42.03 -15.36
N ARG A 267 -4.39 42.73 -15.23
CA ARG A 267 -5.70 42.26 -15.67
C ARG A 267 -5.74 42.00 -17.18
N VAL A 268 -5.24 42.94 -17.98
CA VAL A 268 -5.13 42.79 -19.44
C VAL A 268 -4.27 41.58 -19.81
N LEU A 269 -3.13 41.40 -19.15
CA LEU A 269 -2.19 40.30 -19.38
C LEU A 269 -2.80 38.93 -19.02
N ALA A 270 -3.61 38.87 -17.95
CA ALA A 270 -4.35 37.67 -17.56
C ALA A 270 -5.41 37.28 -18.59
N THR A 271 -6.19 38.25 -19.11
CA THR A 271 -7.13 38.00 -20.21
C THR A 271 -6.40 37.50 -21.45
N ILE A 272 -5.35 38.19 -21.91
CA ILE A 272 -4.56 37.76 -23.07
C ILE A 272 -4.04 36.33 -22.91
N SER A 273 -3.55 35.97 -21.72
CA SER A 273 -3.06 34.62 -21.45
C SER A 273 -4.17 33.58 -21.61
N ARG A 274 -5.37 33.83 -21.05
CA ARG A 274 -6.54 32.95 -21.21
C ARG A 274 -6.95 32.84 -22.67
N THR A 275 -7.10 33.96 -23.37
CA THR A 275 -7.52 33.97 -24.77
C THR A 275 -6.52 33.25 -25.67
N SER A 276 -5.22 33.41 -25.42
CA SER A 276 -4.18 32.72 -26.20
C SER A 276 -4.25 31.19 -26.07
N HIS A 277 -4.61 30.70 -24.87
CA HIS A 277 -4.76 29.27 -24.60
C HIS A 277 -6.02 28.71 -25.26
N VAL A 278 -7.11 29.48 -25.32
CA VAL A 278 -8.37 29.07 -25.97
C VAL A 278 -8.23 29.06 -27.50
N LEU A 279 -7.47 30.01 -28.05
CA LEU A 279 -7.33 30.19 -29.49
C LEU A 279 -6.21 29.38 -30.13
N ASP A 280 -5.38 28.70 -29.34
CA ASP A 280 -4.33 27.78 -29.77
C ASP A 280 -3.51 28.29 -30.98
N LYS A 281 -2.99 29.51 -30.86
CA LYS A 281 -2.18 30.23 -31.88
C LYS A 281 -2.89 30.58 -33.19
N ARG A 282 -4.21 30.51 -33.27
CA ARG A 282 -4.96 31.00 -34.44
C ARG A 282 -4.83 32.53 -34.58
N LYS A 283 -4.75 33.01 -35.82
CA LYS A 283 -4.79 34.44 -36.13
C LYS A 283 -6.19 34.96 -35.83
N ILE A 284 -6.27 36.09 -35.13
CA ILE A 284 -7.53 36.80 -34.85
C ILE A 284 -7.40 38.25 -35.29
N GLY A 285 -8.54 38.87 -35.62
CA GLY A 285 -8.58 40.30 -35.92
C GLY A 285 -8.16 41.13 -34.70
N PHE A 286 -7.33 42.15 -34.92
CA PHE A 286 -6.85 43.01 -33.84
C PHE A 286 -8.01 43.75 -33.13
N SER A 287 -8.99 44.23 -33.89
CA SER A 287 -10.21 44.85 -33.33
C SER A 287 -10.94 43.92 -32.37
N TYR A 288 -11.12 42.66 -32.76
CA TYR A 288 -11.76 41.64 -31.93
C TYR A 288 -11.00 41.38 -30.62
N LEU A 289 -9.66 41.31 -30.67
CA LEU A 289 -8.84 41.14 -29.47
C LEU A 289 -9.02 42.32 -28.50
N VAL A 290 -9.00 43.55 -29.02
CA VAL A 290 -9.14 44.77 -28.23
C VAL A 290 -10.52 44.85 -27.58
N GLU A 291 -11.59 44.60 -28.33
CA GLU A 291 -12.96 44.59 -27.81
C GLU A 291 -13.16 43.51 -26.74
N LEU A 292 -12.59 42.32 -26.93
CA LEU A 292 -12.67 41.23 -25.98
C LEU A 292 -11.98 41.60 -24.65
N ILE A 293 -10.76 42.14 -24.70
CA ILE A 293 -10.03 42.59 -23.51
C ILE A 293 -10.78 43.73 -22.81
N SER A 294 -11.27 44.71 -23.57
CA SER A 294 -12.02 45.87 -23.06
C SER A 294 -13.27 45.41 -22.29
N LYS A 295 -14.05 44.51 -22.90
CA LYS A 295 -15.30 44.00 -22.31
C LYS A 295 -15.07 43.12 -21.08
N GLU A 296 -14.08 42.21 -21.11
CA GLU A 296 -13.80 41.34 -19.96
C GLU A 296 -13.27 42.10 -18.74
N ASN A 297 -12.49 43.16 -18.94
CA ASN A 297 -11.83 43.87 -17.86
C ASN A 297 -12.54 45.16 -17.44
N GLY A 298 -13.61 45.56 -18.14
CA GLY A 298 -14.32 46.82 -17.89
C GLY A 298 -13.47 48.06 -18.18
N ILE A 299 -12.53 47.96 -19.11
CA ILE A 299 -11.57 49.02 -19.45
C ILE A 299 -11.99 49.64 -20.80
N PRO A 300 -12.04 50.97 -20.96
CA PRO A 300 -12.34 51.60 -22.24
C PRO A 300 -11.42 51.11 -23.37
N ILE A 301 -11.93 51.08 -24.62
CA ILE A 301 -11.15 50.64 -25.79
C ILE A 301 -9.86 51.43 -25.95
N SER A 302 -9.92 52.75 -25.79
CA SER A 302 -8.75 53.65 -25.88
C SER A 302 -7.68 53.30 -24.83
N GLU A 303 -8.09 53.08 -23.59
CA GLU A 303 -7.18 52.66 -22.51
C GLU A 303 -6.65 51.23 -22.73
N THR A 304 -7.46 50.34 -23.31
CA THR A 304 -7.04 48.97 -23.66
C THR A 304 -5.93 48.96 -24.69
N LEU A 305 -6.04 49.79 -25.74
CA LEU A 305 -4.97 49.98 -26.74
C LEU A 305 -3.69 50.50 -26.10
N ASP A 306 -3.82 51.47 -25.20
CA ASP A 306 -2.68 52.09 -24.51
C ASP A 306 -1.97 51.09 -23.57
N LEU A 307 -2.73 50.23 -22.89
CA LEU A 307 -2.23 49.14 -22.07
C LEU A 307 -1.58 48.04 -22.91
N LEU A 308 -2.17 47.64 -24.04
CA LEU A 308 -1.58 46.70 -24.98
C LEU A 308 -0.23 47.19 -25.51
N TYR A 309 -0.16 48.47 -25.89
CA TYR A 309 1.09 49.09 -26.31
C TYR A 309 2.12 49.14 -25.18
N LYS A 310 1.73 49.54 -23.96
CA LYS A 310 2.65 49.54 -22.80
C LYS A 310 3.18 48.14 -22.49
N LEU A 311 2.32 47.12 -22.55
CA LEU A 311 2.69 45.72 -22.36
C LEU A 311 3.63 45.22 -23.48
N GLU A 312 3.37 45.56 -24.74
CA GLU A 312 4.24 45.21 -25.87
C GLU A 312 5.61 45.92 -25.78
N LYS A 313 5.60 47.23 -25.48
CA LYS A 313 6.82 48.04 -25.28
C LYS A 313 7.66 47.54 -24.11
N LYS A 314 7.02 47.08 -23.03
CA LYS A 314 7.66 46.40 -21.89
C LYS A 314 8.08 44.95 -22.21
N LYS A 315 7.85 44.47 -23.44
CA LYS A 315 8.13 43.12 -23.95
C LYS A 315 7.40 42.00 -23.18
N VAL A 316 6.26 42.33 -22.61
CA VAL A 316 5.36 41.42 -21.87
C VAL A 316 4.54 40.55 -22.80
N ILE A 317 4.10 41.13 -23.90
CA ILE A 317 3.36 40.44 -24.95
C ILE A 317 4.07 40.69 -26.28
N LYS A 318 3.97 39.74 -27.21
CA LYS A 318 4.36 39.95 -28.61
C LYS A 318 3.11 39.93 -29.46
N LEU A 319 2.80 41.06 -30.07
CA LEU A 319 1.71 41.18 -31.02
C LEU A 319 2.28 40.96 -32.42
N TYR A 320 1.97 39.83 -33.03
CA TYR A 320 2.35 39.55 -34.40
C TYR A 320 1.31 40.13 -35.35
N ILE A 321 1.70 41.18 -36.07
CA ILE A 321 0.85 41.84 -37.06
C ILE A 321 1.13 41.21 -38.43
N SER A 322 0.13 40.61 -39.05
CA SER A 322 0.18 40.27 -40.47
C SER A 322 -0.74 41.22 -41.22
N LEU A 323 -0.15 42.01 -42.13
CA LEU A 323 -0.92 42.81 -43.08
C LEU A 323 -1.56 41.85 -44.09
N GLN A 324 -2.85 42.06 -44.38
CA GLN A 324 -3.57 41.33 -45.42
C GLN A 324 -3.23 41.87 -46.80
#